data_AF-A0A7C5IBR3-F1
#
_entry.id   AF-A0A7C5IBR3-F1
#
_cell.length_a   1.000
_cell.length_b   1.000
_cell.length_c   1.000
_cell.angle_alpha   90.00
_cell.angle_beta   90.00
_cell.angle_gamma   90.00
#
_symmetry.space_group_name_H-M   'P 1'
#
loop_
_entity.id
_entity.type
_entity.pdbx_description
1 polymer ?
#
loop_
_entity_poly.entity_id
_entity_poly.type
_entity_poly.pdbx_seq_one_letter_code
_entity_poly.pdbx_strand_id
1 'polypeptide(L)' 'MDGLKVRFVGPVKRPGPAREVVLDRSGLYTVADVLARLGYSIEDAARLTVLLDGVRVEREARVQDASSRDILLLIGGG' A
#
# COMPACT_ATOMS: atom_id res chain seq x y z
N MET A 1 -11.36 5.69 14.70
CA MET A 1 -10.03 5.44 14.11
C MET A 1 -10.19 5.49 12.59
N ASP A 2 -9.57 6.47 11.93
CA ASP A 2 -9.57 6.61 10.46
C ASP A 2 -8.42 5.78 9.90
N GLY A 3 -8.65 4.47 9.80
CA GLY A 3 -7.63 3.50 9.38
C GLY A 3 -7.56 3.35 7.87
N LEU A 4 -6.35 3.21 7.34
CA LEU A 4 -6.08 2.83 5.94
C LEU A 4 -5.95 1.32 5.85
N LYS A 5 -6.89 0.65 5.20
CA LYS A 5 -6.84 -0.78 4.94
C LYS A 5 -5.88 -1.03 3.77
N VAL A 6 -4.89 -1.89 4.02
CA VAL A 6 -3.97 -2.39 3.00
C VAL A 6 -4.21 -3.88 2.84
N ARG A 7 -4.53 -4.32 1.63
CA ARG A 7 -4.79 -5.71 1.24
C ARG A 7 -3.64 -6.24 0.40
N PHE A 8 -3.21 -7.45 0.71
CA PHE A 8 -2.10 -8.13 0.05
C PHE A 8 -2.64 -9.21 -0.89
N VAL A 9 -2.33 -9.11 -2.19
CA VAL A 9 -2.79 -10.03 -3.22
C VAL A 9 -1.61 -10.71 -3.90
N GLY A 10 -1.68 -12.03 -3.99
CA GLY A 10 -0.61 -12.85 -4.56
C GLY A 10 0.58 -13.01 -3.61
N PRO A 11 1.74 -13.46 -4.13
CA PRO A 11 2.91 -13.80 -3.34
C PRO A 11 3.73 -12.56 -2.91
N VAL A 12 3.07 -11.48 -2.48
CA VAL A 12 3.75 -10.28 -1.97
C VAL A 12 4.37 -10.56 -0.58
N LYS A 13 5.51 -9.93 -0.30
CA LYS A 13 6.09 -9.86 1.05
C LYS A 13 5.04 -9.26 1.98
N ARG A 14 4.86 -9.80 3.18
CA ARG A 14 3.85 -9.34 4.14
C ARG A 14 4.49 -9.15 5.52
N PRO A 15 4.05 -8.18 6.33
CA PRO A 15 4.53 -8.03 7.71
C PRO A 15 4.15 -9.20 8.63
N GLY A 16 3.16 -10.01 8.23
CA GLY A 16 2.66 -11.14 9.00
C GLY A 16 1.77 -12.08 8.17
N PRO A 17 1.09 -13.06 8.79
CA PRO A 17 0.27 -14.04 8.07
C PRO A 17 -1.03 -13.44 7.48
N ALA A 18 -1.46 -12.28 7.98
CA ALA A 18 -2.70 -11.64 7.56
C ALA A 18 -2.67 -11.24 6.08
N ARG A 19 -3.84 -11.32 5.42
CA ARG A 19 -4.04 -10.86 4.03
C ARG A 19 -4.43 -9.39 3.94
N GLU A 20 -4.66 -8.76 5.09
CA GLU A 20 -4.90 -7.34 5.21
C GLU A 20 -4.36 -6.81 6.53
N VAL A 21 -4.03 -5.53 6.54
CA VAL A 21 -3.68 -4.77 7.75
C VAL A 21 -4.37 -3.42 7.70
N VAL A 22 -4.71 -2.90 8.86
CA VAL A 22 -5.22 -1.53 8.99
C VAL A 22 -4.12 -0.68 9.61
N LEU A 23 -3.69 0.34 8.89
CA LEU A 23 -2.68 1.29 9.33
C LEU A 23 -3.34 2.55 9.86
N ASP A 24 -2.73 3.15 10.88
CA ASP A 24 -3.04 4.53 11.25
C ASP A 24 -2.53 5.48 10.16
N ARG A 25 -3.40 6.40 9.72
CA ARG A 25 -3.10 7.39 8.68
C ARG A 25 -2.21 8.53 9.18
N SER A 26 -2.05 8.69 10.50
CA SER A 26 -1.17 9.71 11.04
C SER A 26 0.25 9.57 10.48
N GLY A 27 0.68 10.57 9.70
CA GLY A 27 1.98 10.61 9.04
C GLY A 27 2.08 9.87 7.69
N LEU A 28 0.97 9.35 7.15
CA LEU A 28 0.93 8.74 5.82
C LEU A 28 0.38 9.74 4.79
N TYR A 29 1.26 10.28 3.95
CA TYR A 29 0.90 11.27 2.93
C TYR A 29 0.87 10.66 1.54
N THR A 30 1.80 9.74 1.26
CA THR A 30 1.99 9.09 -0.03
C THR A 30 1.93 7.58 0.07
N VAL A 31 1.79 6.92 -1.09
CA VAL A 31 1.93 5.45 -1.18
C VAL A 31 3.30 5.00 -0.69
N ALA A 32 4.37 5.76 -0.96
CA ALA A 32 5.70 5.46 -0.46
C ALA A 32 5.75 5.37 1.08
N ASP A 33 5.08 6.29 1.79
CA ASP A 33 5.02 6.28 3.26
C ASP A 33 4.34 5.01 3.78
N VAL A 34 3.26 4.58 3.11
CA VAL A 34 2.54 3.34 3.42
C VAL A 34 3.47 2.13 3.27
N LEU A 35 4.19 2.06 2.15
CA LEU A 35 5.10 0.95 1.87
C LEU A 35 6.27 0.92 2.86
N ALA A 36 6.84 2.08 3.19
CA ALA A 36 7.88 2.19 4.20
C ALA A 36 7.38 1.72 5.58
N ARG A 37 6.16 2.11 5.97
CA ARG A 37 5.53 1.67 7.22
C ARG A 37 5.33 0.16 7.29
N LEU A 38 5.13 -0.50 6.16
CA LEU A 38 5.01 -1.96 6.04
C LEU A 38 6.36 -2.68 5.94
N GLY A 39 7.48 -1.95 5.93
CA GLY A 39 8.83 -2.53 5.88
C GLY A 39 9.29 -2.94 4.48
N TYR A 40 8.72 -2.34 3.42
CA TYR A 40 9.26 -2.49 2.07
C TYR A 40 10.44 -1.54 1.87
N SER A 41 11.52 -2.05 1.28
CA SER A 41 12.58 -1.21 0.75
C SER A 41 12.11 -0.52 -0.54
N ILE A 42 12.88 0.47 -1.01
CA ILE A 42 12.62 1.12 -2.32
C ILE A 42 12.66 0.08 -3.45
N GLU A 43 13.55 -0.90 -3.36
CA GLU A 43 13.71 -1.98 -4.34
C GLU A 43 12.54 -2.96 -4.32
N ASP A 44 12.06 -3.34 -3.12
CA ASP A 44 10.86 -4.17 -2.99
C ASP A 44 9.64 -3.43 -3.56
N ALA A 45 9.49 -2.15 -3.21
CA ALA A 45 8.39 -1.29 -3.64
C ALA A 45 8.33 -1.11 -5.17
N ALA A 46 9.48 -1.07 -5.84
CA ALA A 46 9.55 -0.94 -7.29
C ALA A 46 8.96 -2.14 -8.06
N ARG A 47 8.83 -3.30 -7.39
CA ARG A 47 8.25 -4.53 -7.97
C ARG A 47 6.76 -4.69 -7.66
N LEU A 48 6.18 -3.77 -6.90
CA LEU A 48 4.79 -3.81 -6.52
C LEU A 48 3.95 -2.97 -7.48
N THR A 49 2.80 -3.50 -7.85
CA THR A 49 1.72 -2.69 -8.37
C THR A 49 0.82 -2.30 -7.20
N VAL A 50 0.57 -1.00 -7.08
CA VAL A 50 -0.29 -0.43 -6.03
C VAL A 50 -1.57 0.06 -6.68
N LEU A 51 -2.71 -0.41 -6.16
CA LEU A 51 -4.01 0.15 -6.50
C LEU A 51 -4.53 0.95 -5.31
N LEU A 52 -4.88 2.20 -5.55
CA LEU A 52 -5.60 3.06 -4.63
C LEU A 52 -6.99 3.26 -5.21
N ASP A 53 -8.03 2.87 -4.46
CA ASP A 53 -9.43 2.92 -4.92
C ASP A 53 -9.68 2.10 -6.19
N GLY A 54 -8.87 1.05 -6.41
CA GLY A 54 -8.92 0.22 -7.61
C GLY A 54 -8.20 0.82 -8.83
N VAL A 55 -7.63 2.01 -8.71
CA VAL A 55 -6.85 2.68 -9.76
C VAL A 55 -5.36 2.48 -9.50
N ARG A 56 -4.60 2.10 -10.55
CA ARG A 56 -3.15 2.00 -10.45
C ARG A 56 -2.54 3.37 -10.24
N VAL A 57 -1.72 3.48 -9.20
CA VAL A 57 -1.05 4.72 -8.81
C VAL A 57 0.44 4.53 -8.66
N GLU A 58 1.17 5.63 -8.86
CA GLU A 58 2.59 5.71 -8.57
C GLU A 58 2.85 5.89 -7.06
N ARG A 59 4.11 5.72 -6.64
CA ARG A 59 4.49 5.77 -5.22
C ARG A 59 4.36 7.17 -4.61
N GLU A 60 4.46 8.19 -5.44
CA GLU A 60 4.32 9.60 -5.09
C GLU A 60 2.85 10.04 -4.98
N ALA A 61 1.90 9.17 -5.38
CA ALA A 61 0.48 9.47 -5.28
C ALA A 61 0.06 9.67 -3.82
N ARG A 62 -0.76 10.70 -3.60
CA ARG A 62 -1.24 11.08 -2.27
C ARG A 62 -2.34 10.14 -1.82
N VAL A 63 -2.14 9.48 -0.68
CA VAL A 63 -3.16 8.62 -0.05
C VAL A 63 -4.24 9.41 0.70
N GLN A 64 -4.05 10.73 0.80
CA GLN A 64 -5.03 11.65 1.38
C GLN A 64 -6.16 11.97 0.40
N ASP A 65 -5.90 11.91 -0.90
CA ASP A 65 -6.86 12.23 -1.96
C ASP A 65 -7.77 11.05 -2.29
N ALA A 66 -7.44 9.85 -1.77
CA ALA A 66 -8.25 8.65 -1.92
C ALA A 66 -9.54 8.74 -1.09
N SER A 67 -10.65 8.43 -1.76
CA SER A 67 -11.98 8.36 -1.15
C SER A 67 -12.15 7.04 -0.42
N SER A 68 -11.63 5.98 -1.02
CA SER A 68 -11.58 4.64 -0.49
C SER A 68 -10.37 4.53 0.42
N ARG A 69 -10.57 4.10 1.65
CA ARG A 69 -9.47 3.84 2.60
C ARG A 69 -8.80 2.50 2.30
N ASP A 70 -8.66 2.16 1.02
CA ASP A 70 -8.33 0.82 0.55
C ASP A 70 -7.16 0.88 -0.44
N ILE A 71 -6.07 0.21 -0.06
CA ILE A 71 -4.91 -0.03 -0.90
C ILE A 71 -4.80 -1.52 -1.21
N LEU A 72 -4.60 -1.86 -2.48
CA LEU A 72 -4.24 -3.21 -2.90
C LEU A 72 -2.77 -3.25 -3.28
N LEU A 73 -2.02 -4.18 -2.69
CA LEU A 73 -0.64 -4.49 -3.06
C LEU A 73 -0.59 -5.83 -3.77
N LEU A 74 -0.04 -5.84 -4.98
CA LEU A 74 0.15 -7.03 -5.79
C LEU A 74 1.55 -7.02 -6.42
N ILE A 75 2.07 -8.20 -6.77
CA ILE A 75 3.30 -8.27 -7.57
C ILE A 75 3.01 -7.73 -8.96
N GLY A 76 3.79 -6.74 -9.40
CA GLY A 76 3.80 -6.27 -10.78
C GLY A 76 4.81 -7.06 -11.60
N GLY A 77 4.33 -7.81 -12.59
CA GLY A 77 5.15 -8.18 -13.75
C GLY A 77 5.20 -6.97 -14.69
N GLY A 78 6.38 -6.67 -15.24
CA GLY A 78 6.54 -5.68 -16.30
C GLY A 78 5.69 -5.98 -17.52
#